data_AF-A0A9P8VE62-F1
#
_entry.id   AF-A0A9P8VE62-F1
#
_cell.length_a   1.000
_cell.length_b   1.000
_cell.length_c   1.000
_cell.angle_alpha   90.00
_cell.angle_beta   90.00
_cell.angle_gamma   90.00
#
_symmetry.space_group_name_H-M   'P 1'
#
loop_
_entity.id
_entity.type
_entity.pdbx_description
1 polymer ?
#
loop_
_entity_poly.entity_id
_entity_poly.type
_entity_poly.pdbx_seq_one_letter_code
_entity_poly.pdbx_strand_id
1 'polypeptide(L)'
;MAVKRGETPELFYNVLFASREIESFDWVSRDWTEADWQYPPVVGEKNFKGYFIGPPQGLSLTIPVYPRHDVVRTSLVRHFSDSIFAHGEEIPPGEYHLLGRVLRTNGGPHNVKDWQYGLSAWMNITGDLPDPVPEPTTTTAPQVPEPT
;
A
#
# COMPACT_ATOMS: atom_id res chain seq x y z
N MET A 1 6.35 15.35 1.11
CA MET A 1 4.88 15.62 1.13
C MET A 1 4.30 15.01 2.40
N ALA A 2 3.43 15.69 3.14
CA ALA A 2 2.76 15.08 4.30
C ALA A 2 1.46 14.41 3.86
N VAL A 3 1.20 13.20 4.36
CA VAL A 3 0.00 12.40 4.09
C VAL A 3 -0.59 12.03 5.45
N LYS A 4 -1.86 12.33 5.71
CA LYS A 4 -2.47 11.96 6.99
C LYS A 4 -2.69 10.46 7.08
N ARG A 5 -2.67 9.92 8.30
CA ARG A 5 -3.01 8.51 8.54
C ARG A 5 -4.47 8.27 8.09
N GLY A 6 -4.66 7.31 7.19
CA GLY A 6 -5.95 7.03 6.55
C GLY A 6 -6.21 7.82 5.25
N GLU A 7 -5.42 8.86 4.95
CA GLU A 7 -5.29 9.35 3.57
C GLU A 7 -4.30 8.44 2.86
N THR A 8 -4.74 7.83 1.76
CA THR A 8 -3.96 6.78 1.11
C THR A 8 -3.36 7.30 -0.18
N PRO A 9 -2.04 7.11 -0.41
CA PRO A 9 -1.45 7.53 -1.66
C PRO A 9 -2.08 6.73 -2.80
N GLU A 10 -2.46 7.46 -3.84
CA GLU A 10 -2.98 6.87 -5.07
C GLU A 10 -1.83 6.60 -6.03
N LEU A 11 -1.66 5.34 -6.39
CA LEU A 11 -0.69 4.90 -7.39
C LEU A 11 -1.37 4.81 -8.74
N PHE A 12 -0.80 5.52 -9.72
CA PHE A 12 -1.19 5.46 -11.12
C PHE A 12 -0.06 4.88 -11.94
N TYR A 13 -0.34 3.81 -12.69
CA TYR A 13 0.68 3.18 -13.51
C TYR A 13 0.07 2.45 -14.71
N ASN A 14 0.95 2.15 -15.66
CA ASN A 14 0.64 1.38 -16.85
C ASN A 14 1.59 0.17 -16.91
N VAL A 15 1.02 -1.01 -17.10
CA VAL A 15 1.80 -2.23 -17.37
C VAL A 15 1.83 -2.40 -18.88
N LEU A 16 2.91 -1.95 -19.51
CA LEU A 16 3.01 -1.85 -20.97
C LEU A 16 3.34 -3.19 -21.66
N PHE A 17 3.76 -4.20 -20.90
CA PHE A 17 4.14 -5.53 -21.40
C PHE A 17 3.67 -6.61 -20.42
N ALA A 18 3.42 -7.82 -20.93
CA ALA A 18 3.11 -8.95 -20.07
C ALA A 18 4.32 -9.30 -19.19
N SER A 19 4.09 -9.48 -17.89
CA SER A 19 5.14 -9.80 -16.93
C SER A 19 4.91 -11.20 -16.35
N ARG A 20 5.99 -11.97 -16.23
CA ARG A 20 5.95 -13.32 -15.64
C ARG A 20 5.73 -13.25 -14.13
N GLU A 21 6.37 -12.27 -13.49
CA GLU A 21 6.32 -12.14 -12.05
C GLU A 21 6.45 -10.67 -11.64
N ILE A 22 5.69 -10.31 -10.62
CA ILE A 22 5.95 -9.19 -9.71
C ILE A 22 5.89 -7.85 -10.40
N GLU A 23 4.67 -7.49 -10.73
CA GLU A 23 4.22 -6.21 -10.26
C GLU A 23 4.21 -6.25 -8.73
N SER A 24 5.13 -5.56 -8.07
CA SER A 24 4.98 -5.23 -6.65
C SER A 24 5.02 -3.74 -6.46
N PHE A 25 4.12 -3.29 -5.59
CA PHE A 25 4.20 -1.98 -4.99
C PHE A 25 4.65 -2.21 -3.56
N ASP A 26 5.77 -1.60 -3.22
CA ASP A 26 6.45 -1.82 -1.96
C ASP A 26 6.57 -0.50 -1.21
N TRP A 27 6.33 -0.58 0.09
CA TRP A 27 6.71 0.47 1.01
C TRP A 27 8.18 0.30 1.36
N VAL A 28 8.99 1.33 1.10
CA VAL A 28 10.41 1.37 1.46
C VAL A 28 10.71 2.64 2.24
N SER A 29 11.76 2.66 3.05
CA SER A 29 12.15 3.87 3.77
C SER A 29 12.69 4.95 2.84
N ARG A 30 12.70 6.18 3.34
CA ARG A 30 13.29 7.35 2.65
C ARG A 30 14.69 7.10 2.09
N ASP A 31 15.54 6.41 2.85
CA ASP A 31 16.94 6.19 2.46
C ASP A 31 17.15 4.98 1.55
N TRP A 32 16.07 4.40 1.00
CA TRP A 32 16.18 3.26 0.10
C TRP A 32 16.94 3.63 -1.17
N THR A 33 17.88 2.77 -1.55
CA THR A 33 18.67 2.92 -2.79
C THR A 33 18.72 1.60 -3.56
N GLU A 34 19.21 1.64 -4.81
CA GLU A 34 19.42 0.42 -5.59
C GLU A 34 20.36 -0.59 -4.93
N ALA A 35 21.25 -0.14 -4.03
CA ALA A 35 22.13 -1.03 -3.26
C ALA A 35 21.38 -1.86 -2.21
N ASP A 36 20.15 -1.45 -1.88
CA ASP A 36 19.23 -2.17 -1.00
C ASP A 36 18.35 -3.17 -1.77
N TRP A 37 18.61 -3.38 -3.06
CA TRP A 37 17.86 -4.35 -3.83
C TRP A 37 18.07 -5.78 -3.31
N GLN A 38 16.98 -6.43 -2.91
CA GLN A 38 16.96 -7.82 -2.47
C GLN A 38 15.75 -8.53 -3.07
N TYR A 39 15.96 -9.80 -3.44
CA TYR A 39 14.91 -10.67 -3.94
C TYR A 39 15.03 -12.10 -3.37
N PRO A 40 13.97 -12.64 -2.75
CA PRO A 40 12.71 -11.96 -2.38
C PRO A 40 12.98 -10.87 -1.32
N PRO A 41 12.20 -9.79 -1.27
CA PRO A 41 12.33 -8.79 -0.21
C PRO A 41 11.89 -9.42 1.14
N VAL A 42 12.53 -8.98 2.21
CA VAL A 42 12.23 -9.43 3.57
C VAL A 42 11.81 -8.23 4.41
N VAL A 43 10.66 -8.29 5.07
CA VAL A 43 10.11 -7.20 5.89
C VAL A 43 11.14 -6.81 6.96
N GLY A 44 11.50 -5.52 6.99
CA GLY A 44 12.46 -4.95 7.95
C GLY A 44 13.93 -5.03 7.50
N GLU A 45 14.25 -5.75 6.42
CA GLU A 45 15.60 -5.78 5.85
C GLU A 45 15.73 -4.79 4.70
N LYS A 46 16.95 -4.30 4.45
CA LYS A 46 17.30 -3.53 3.25
C LYS A 46 16.28 -2.43 2.94
N ASN A 47 15.89 -1.68 3.98
CA ASN A 47 14.97 -0.56 3.85
C ASN A 47 13.55 -0.91 3.34
N PHE A 48 13.21 -2.20 3.23
CA PHE A 48 11.87 -2.68 2.85
C PHE A 48 10.96 -2.77 4.08
N LYS A 49 9.77 -2.17 3.98
CA LYS A 49 8.80 -2.04 5.08
C LYS A 49 7.63 -3.00 4.93
N GLY A 50 7.26 -3.33 3.70
CA GLY A 50 6.20 -4.27 3.44
C GLY A 50 5.62 -4.08 2.05
N TYR A 51 4.79 -5.02 1.64
CA TYR A 51 4.05 -4.88 0.40
C TYR A 51 2.82 -4.00 0.60
N PHE A 52 2.46 -3.33 -0.48
CA PHE A 52 1.19 -2.67 -0.65
C PHE A 52 0.06 -3.71 -0.62
N ILE A 53 -1.09 -3.30 -0.09
CA ILE A 53 -2.35 -4.04 -0.21
C ILE A 53 -3.29 -3.21 -1.07
N GLY A 54 -3.86 -3.83 -2.10
CA GLY A 54 -4.80 -3.11 -2.96
C GLY A 54 -6.21 -3.08 -2.37
N PRO A 55 -7.11 -2.23 -2.90
CA PRO A 55 -8.50 -2.19 -2.48
C PRO A 55 -9.25 -3.46 -2.93
N PRO A 56 -10.38 -3.80 -2.31
CA PRO A 56 -11.26 -4.85 -2.81
C PRO A 56 -11.62 -4.65 -4.29
N GLN A 57 -11.46 -5.69 -5.11
CA GLN A 57 -11.74 -5.66 -6.55
C GLN A 57 -12.89 -6.60 -6.93
N GLY A 58 -13.67 -6.17 -7.92
CA GLY A 58 -14.76 -6.94 -8.51
C GLY A 58 -15.97 -7.14 -7.57
N LEU A 59 -16.94 -7.95 -8.03
CA LEU A 59 -18.13 -8.29 -7.24
C LEU A 59 -17.82 -9.23 -6.07
N SER A 60 -16.69 -9.95 -6.13
CA SER A 60 -16.22 -10.84 -5.07
C SER A 60 -15.53 -10.13 -3.91
N LEU A 61 -15.31 -8.81 -4.02
CA LEU A 61 -14.58 -8.00 -3.05
C LEU A 61 -13.20 -8.58 -2.69
N THR A 62 -12.55 -9.22 -3.66
CA THR A 62 -11.25 -9.86 -3.44
C THR A 62 -10.20 -8.78 -3.26
N ILE A 63 -9.45 -8.85 -2.16
CA ILE A 63 -8.36 -7.94 -1.85
C ILE A 63 -7.10 -8.45 -2.55
N PRO A 64 -6.57 -7.74 -3.56
CA PRO A 64 -5.33 -8.14 -4.21
C PRO A 64 -4.15 -7.87 -3.27
N VAL A 65 -3.41 -8.93 -2.99
CA VAL A 65 -2.17 -8.87 -2.22
C VAL A 65 -1.00 -8.87 -3.19
N TYR A 66 -0.06 -7.94 -2.99
CA TYR A 66 1.18 -7.90 -3.76
C TYR A 66 2.25 -8.79 -3.10
N PRO A 67 3.15 -9.42 -3.89
CA PRO A 67 3.31 -9.27 -5.34
C PRO A 67 2.30 -10.08 -6.17
N ARG A 68 1.99 -9.60 -7.38
CA ARG A 68 1.13 -10.33 -8.33
C ARG A 68 1.94 -11.15 -9.33
N HIS A 69 1.40 -12.30 -9.72
CA HIS A 69 1.97 -13.21 -10.72
C HIS A 69 1.14 -13.18 -12.01
N ASP A 70 1.80 -13.45 -13.14
CA ASP A 70 1.16 -13.60 -14.45
C ASP A 70 0.25 -12.43 -14.86
N VAL A 71 0.72 -11.21 -14.60
CA VAL A 71 -0.03 -9.98 -14.90
C VAL A 71 0.03 -9.69 -16.40
N VAL A 72 -1.13 -9.72 -17.04
CA VAL A 72 -1.31 -9.31 -18.43
C VAL A 72 -1.08 -7.81 -18.60
N ARG A 73 -0.75 -7.40 -19.83
CA ARG A 73 -0.69 -5.98 -20.19
C ARG A 73 -1.99 -5.29 -19.79
N THR A 74 -1.88 -4.19 -19.06
CA THR A 74 -3.03 -3.39 -18.61
C THR A 74 -2.69 -1.90 -18.60
N SER A 75 -3.67 -1.07 -18.96
CA SER A 75 -3.52 0.39 -19.03
C SER A 75 -4.44 1.07 -18.02
N LEU A 76 -3.94 2.17 -17.43
CA LEU A 76 -4.64 3.04 -16.49
C LEU A 76 -5.07 2.33 -15.21
N VAL A 77 -4.11 1.66 -14.59
CA VAL A 77 -4.39 1.02 -13.31
C VAL A 77 -4.21 2.03 -12.19
N ARG A 78 -5.21 2.09 -11.31
CA ARG A 78 -5.19 2.88 -10.09
C ARG A 78 -5.25 1.96 -8.89
N HIS A 79 -4.37 2.17 -7.93
CA HIS A 79 -4.42 1.49 -6.63
C HIS A 79 -4.41 2.51 -5.50
N PHE A 80 -5.24 2.26 -4.50
CA PHE A 80 -5.27 2.97 -3.24
C PHE A 80 -4.56 2.10 -2.22
N SER A 81 -3.62 2.67 -1.47
CA SER A 81 -3.06 1.94 -0.32
C SER A 81 -4.17 1.78 0.70
N ASP A 82 -4.09 0.77 1.55
CA ASP A 82 -4.75 0.84 2.84
C ASP A 82 -3.77 1.41 3.88
N SER A 83 -4.27 1.67 5.08
CA SER A 83 -3.53 1.99 6.29
C SER A 83 -2.78 0.79 6.88
N ILE A 84 -2.87 -0.39 6.26
CA ILE A 84 -2.20 -1.63 6.66
C ILE A 84 -1.27 -2.13 5.56
N PHE A 85 -0.18 -2.76 5.95
CA PHE A 85 0.66 -3.54 5.06
C PHE A 85 -0.03 -4.86 4.67
N ALA A 86 0.41 -5.45 3.56
CA ALA A 86 -0.05 -6.77 3.12
C ALA A 86 0.15 -7.89 4.16
N HIS A 87 1.14 -7.75 5.06
CA HIS A 87 1.38 -8.71 6.15
C HIS A 87 0.52 -8.46 7.39
N GLY A 88 -0.40 -7.49 7.34
CA GLY A 88 -1.45 -7.26 8.34
C GLY A 88 -1.12 -6.23 9.42
N GLU A 89 0.10 -5.71 9.48
CA GLU A 89 0.45 -4.64 10.41
C GLU A 89 0.00 -3.27 9.91
N GLU A 90 -0.40 -2.39 10.82
CA GLU A 90 -0.70 -1.00 10.49
C GLU A 90 0.58 -0.27 10.06
N ILE A 91 0.47 0.59 9.04
CA ILE A 91 1.57 1.41 8.57
C ILE A 91 1.88 2.47 9.65
N PRO A 92 3.08 2.45 10.26
CA PRO A 92 3.41 3.40 11.31
C PRO A 92 3.70 4.78 10.68
N PRO A 93 3.49 5.88 11.42
CA PRO A 93 3.93 7.20 10.99
C PRO A 93 5.42 7.22 10.67
N GLY A 94 5.82 7.93 9.62
CA GLY A 94 7.22 7.97 9.20
C GLY A 94 7.42 8.35 7.74
N GLU A 95 8.68 8.35 7.31
CA GLU A 95 9.09 8.74 5.96
C GLU A 95 9.28 7.53 5.06
N TYR A 96 8.58 7.54 3.92
CA TYR A 96 8.52 6.42 2.99
C TYR A 96 8.66 6.87 1.53
N HIS A 97 9.10 5.93 0.71
CA HIS A 97 8.85 5.92 -0.73
C HIS A 97 7.93 4.75 -1.09
N LEU A 98 7.25 4.89 -2.22
CA LEU A 98 6.61 3.79 -2.91
C LEU A 98 7.55 3.33 -4.03
N LEU A 99 7.96 2.07 -3.97
CA LEU A 99 8.73 1.41 -5.01
C LEU A 99 7.79 0.54 -5.83
N GLY A 100 7.56 0.92 -7.09
CA GLY A 100 6.88 0.07 -8.06
C GLY A 100 7.93 -0.69 -8.86
N ARG A 101 7.81 -2.02 -8.96
CA ARG A 101 8.69 -2.86 -9.79
C ARG A 101 7.91 -3.88 -10.59
N VAL A 102 8.42 -4.19 -11.78
CA VAL A 102 7.88 -5.14 -12.75
C VAL A 102 9.03 -5.95 -13.36
N LEU A 103 8.99 -7.28 -13.25
CA LEU A 103 9.97 -8.14 -13.91
C LEU A 103 9.68 -8.24 -15.41
N ARG A 104 10.72 -8.11 -16.24
CA ARG A 104 10.60 -8.38 -17.68
C ARG A 104 10.21 -9.84 -17.90
N THR A 105 9.51 -10.14 -19.01
CA THR A 105 8.96 -11.48 -19.32
C THR A 105 9.98 -12.62 -19.18
N ASN A 106 11.24 -12.40 -19.62
CA ASN A 106 12.32 -13.39 -19.57
C ASN A 106 13.42 -13.02 -18.55
N GLY A 107 13.10 -12.14 -17.60
CA GLY A 107 14.05 -11.65 -16.61
C GLY A 107 14.35 -12.66 -15.49
N GLY A 108 15.55 -12.59 -14.92
CA GLY A 108 15.89 -13.30 -13.69
C GLY A 108 15.57 -12.44 -12.47
N PRO A 109 14.75 -12.90 -11.50
CA PRO A 109 14.29 -12.03 -10.41
C PRO A 109 15.42 -11.62 -9.44
N HIS A 110 16.51 -12.40 -9.38
CA HIS A 110 17.71 -12.04 -8.60
C HIS A 110 18.61 -10.99 -9.26
N ASN A 111 18.32 -10.57 -10.50
CA ASN A 111 19.11 -9.58 -11.23
C ASN A 111 18.33 -8.27 -11.39
N VAL A 112 18.74 -7.22 -10.67
CA VAL A 112 18.07 -5.90 -10.70
C VAL A 112 17.88 -5.33 -12.12
N LYS A 113 18.79 -5.63 -13.05
CA LYS A 113 18.72 -5.12 -14.44
C LYS A 113 17.57 -5.70 -15.26
N ASP A 114 17.05 -6.84 -14.82
CA ASP A 114 15.91 -7.49 -15.46
C ASP A 114 14.57 -6.92 -14.98
N TRP A 115 14.60 -6.06 -13.96
CA TRP A 115 13.45 -5.32 -13.47
C TRP A 115 13.33 -3.98 -14.17
N GLN A 116 12.09 -3.55 -14.37
CA GLN A 116 11.75 -2.15 -14.55
C GLN A 116 11.14 -1.67 -13.25
N TYR A 117 11.68 -0.62 -12.67
CA TYR A 117 11.17 -0.08 -11.42
C TYR A 117 11.17 1.44 -11.44
N GLY A 118 10.37 2.02 -10.55
CA GLY A 118 10.27 3.45 -10.34
C GLY A 118 10.05 3.73 -8.86
N LEU A 119 10.69 4.79 -8.36
CA LEU A 119 10.55 5.25 -6.99
C LEU A 119 9.72 6.54 -6.98
N SER A 120 8.73 6.62 -6.10
CA SER A 120 7.96 7.87 -5.91
C SER A 120 8.84 8.96 -5.28
N ALA A 121 8.34 10.19 -5.25
CA ALA A 121 8.86 11.17 -4.29
C ALA A 121 8.66 10.66 -2.85
N TRP A 122 9.49 11.11 -1.92
CA TRP A 122 9.33 10.74 -0.51
C TRP A 122 8.08 11.40 0.08
N MET A 123 7.40 10.67 0.94
CA MET A 123 6.22 11.12 1.67
C MET A 123 6.37 10.80 3.15
N ASN A 124 5.80 11.66 3.99
CA ASN A 124 5.76 11.48 5.43
C ASN A 124 4.32 11.17 5.84
N ILE A 125 4.09 9.98 6.39
CA ILE A 125 2.80 9.59 6.96
C ILE A 125 2.72 10.14 8.37
N THR A 126 1.74 11.00 8.64
CA THR A 126 1.55 11.64 9.96
C THR A 126 0.44 10.93 10.74
N GLY A 127 0.65 10.71 12.04
CA GLY A 127 -0.19 9.89 12.91
C GLY A 127 -1.52 10.48 13.37
N ASP A 128 -1.99 11.59 12.81
CA ASP A 128 -3.31 12.12 13.17
C ASP A 128 -4.37 11.18 12.60
N LEU A 129 -4.95 10.35 13.48
CA LEU A 129 -6.21 9.66 13.23
C LEU A 129 -7.24 10.71 12.77
N PRO A 130 -8.17 10.37 11.87
CA PRO A 130 -9.40 11.16 11.78
C PRO A 130 -9.97 11.29 13.20
N ASP A 131 -10.42 12.50 13.58
CA ASP A 131 -11.04 12.74 14.88
C ASP A 131 -11.99 11.57 15.19
N PRO A 132 -11.94 11.00 16.41
CA PRO A 132 -12.87 9.93 16.76
C PRO A 132 -14.27 10.39 16.38
N VAL A 133 -14.98 9.59 15.59
CA VAL A 133 -16.40 9.81 15.31
C VAL A 133 -17.03 10.13 16.66
N PRO A 134 -17.67 11.31 16.84
CA PRO A 134 -18.27 11.64 18.13
C PRO A 134 -19.16 10.46 18.50
N GLU A 135 -18.89 9.85 19.66
CA GLU A 135 -19.74 8.80 20.20
C GLU A 135 -21.19 9.29 20.07
N PRO A 136 -22.14 8.46 19.59
CA PRO A 136 -23.52 8.88 19.54
C PRO A 136 -23.90 9.33 20.95
N THR A 137 -24.15 10.62 21.12
CA THR A 137 -24.61 11.17 22.39
C THR A 137 -25.87 10.40 22.72
N THR A 138 -25.79 9.55 23.75
CA THR A 138 -26.99 8.92 24.28
C THR A 138 -27.82 10.06 24.85
N THR A 139 -28.75 10.56 24.06
CA THR A 139 -29.79 11.46 24.57
C THR A 139 -30.59 10.64 25.56
N THR A 140 -30.31 10.83 26.85
CA THR A 140 -31.20 10.40 27.92
C THR A 140 -32.55 11.06 27.67
N ALA A 141 -33.54 10.28 27.23
CA ALA A 141 -34.91 10.74 27.19
C ALA A 141 -35.33 11.14 28.61
N PRO A 142 -36.04 12.28 28.81
CA PRO A 142 -36.54 12.64 30.12
C PRO A 142 -37.46 11.53 30.65
N GLN A 143 -37.17 11.02 31.84
CA GLN A 143 -38.06 10.08 32.52
C GLN A 143 -39.40 10.78 32.79
N VAL A 144 -40.47 10.23 32.22
CA VAL A 144 -41.84 10.60 32.55
C VAL A 144 -42.12 10.09 33.98
N PRO A 145 -42.49 10.93 34.96
CA PRO A 145 -42.85 10.44 36.28
C PRO A 145 -44.16 9.62 36.21
N GLU A 146 -44.17 8.47 36.88
CA GLU A 146 -45.33 7.59 37.00
C GLU A 146 -46.51 8.28 37.71
N PRO A 147 -47.76 8.08 37.27
CA PRO A 147 -48.93 8.62 37.95
C PRO A 147 -49.30 7.78 39.18
N THR A 148 -49.61 8.48 40.28
CA THR A 148 -50.12 7.94 41.55
C THR A 148 -51.56 7.43 41.44
#